data_AF-A0A8H4PXP9-F1
#
_entry.id   AF-A0A8H4PXP9-F1
#
_cell.length_a   1.000
_cell.length_b   1.000
_cell.length_c   1.000
_cell.angle_alpha   90.00
_cell.angle_beta   90.00
_cell.angle_gamma   90.00
#
_symmetry.space_group_name_H-M   'P 1'
#
loop_
_entity.id
_entity.type
_entity.pdbx_description
1 polymer ?
#
loop_
_entity_poly.entity_id
_entity_poly.type
_entity_poly.pdbx_seq_one_letter_code
_entity_poly.pdbx_strand_id
1 'polypeptide(L)'
;MASIFVPLLAFSAPSTLLAFSAPSTPSTPSSSRVAQLQGLLADHDAHDVQVRANMRALVRRECIRILRELAVKEARLAAAAAAESGRPSHSKHQHAQPSAPAPAPAPRHRVSLTPADRAAMISNMEASPDGVAPEVVPQPDLSLCRPPASVREWAHRELLIVVSRALFDLKSYGVHVARRRASHQQALKREIERAAQ
;
A
#
# COMPACT_ATOMS: atom_id res chain seq x y z
N MET A 1 7.33 -29.10 15.03
CA MET A 1 6.97 -28.79 13.64
C MET A 1 5.55 -28.25 13.63
N ALA A 2 5.38 -26.93 13.44
CA ALA A 2 4.07 -26.30 13.39
C ALA A 2 3.91 -25.60 12.04
N SER A 3 3.06 -26.16 11.17
CA SER A 3 2.70 -25.57 9.88
C SER A 3 2.00 -24.23 10.10
N ILE A 4 2.63 -23.16 9.60
CA ILE A 4 2.00 -21.85 9.50
C ILE A 4 1.12 -21.86 8.25
N PHE A 5 -0.19 -21.98 8.46
CA PHE A 5 -1.20 -21.89 7.42
C PHE A 5 -1.32 -20.41 7.02
N VAL A 6 -0.77 -20.05 5.87
CA VAL A 6 -0.99 -18.74 5.23
C VAL A 6 -2.40 -18.78 4.64
N PRO A 7 -3.37 -17.96 5.11
CA PRO A 7 -4.63 -17.87 4.40
C PRO A 7 -4.35 -17.08 3.12
N LEU A 8 -4.29 -17.79 2.00
CA LEU A 8 -4.50 -17.23 0.68
C LEU A 8 -5.90 -16.60 0.70
N LEU A 9 -5.98 -15.30 0.96
CA LEU A 9 -7.22 -14.55 0.78
C LEU A 9 -7.48 -14.49 -0.72
N ALA A 10 -8.22 -15.49 -1.19
CA ALA A 10 -8.84 -15.49 -2.50
C ALA A 10 -9.67 -14.21 -2.63
N PHE A 11 -9.16 -13.30 -3.45
CA PHE A 11 -9.85 -12.07 -3.81
C PHE A 11 -11.05 -12.45 -4.67
N SER A 12 -12.18 -12.70 -4.02
CA SER A 12 -13.48 -12.82 -4.66
C SER A 12 -13.85 -11.46 -5.25
N ALA A 13 -13.51 -11.25 -6.51
CA ALA A 13 -13.99 -10.13 -7.30
C ALA A 13 -15.52 -10.23 -7.40
N PRO A 14 -16.31 -9.24 -6.94
CA PRO A 14 -17.67 -9.13 -7.40
C PRO A 14 -17.62 -8.72 -8.87
N SER A 15 -18.08 -9.63 -9.73
CA SER A 15 -18.39 -9.37 -11.13
C SER A 15 -19.39 -8.23 -11.26
N THR A 16 -18.91 -6.98 -11.30
CA THR A 16 -19.65 -5.91 -11.95
C THR A 16 -19.31 -5.96 -13.43
N LEU A 17 -20.09 -6.76 -14.16
CA LEU A 17 -20.26 -6.61 -15.60
C LEU A 17 -20.76 -5.18 -15.85
N LEU A 18 -19.84 -4.25 -16.09
CA LEU A 18 -20.19 -3.01 -16.77
C LEU A 18 -20.59 -3.42 -18.19
N ALA A 19 -21.90 -3.44 -18.41
CA ALA A 19 -22.47 -3.61 -19.73
C ALA A 19 -21.82 -2.60 -20.66
N PHE A 20 -21.07 -3.11 -21.64
CA PHE A 20 -20.65 -2.36 -22.81
C PHE A 20 -21.91 -2.04 -23.60
N SER A 21 -22.54 -0.90 -23.29
CA SER A 21 -23.56 -0.32 -24.14
C SER A 21 -22.83 0.35 -25.31
N ALA A 22 -22.74 -0.37 -26.43
CA ALA A 22 -22.40 0.24 -27.70
C ALA A 22 -23.62 1.05 -28.19
N PRO A 23 -23.50 2.36 -28.41
CA PRO A 23 -24.34 3.00 -29.39
C PRO A 23 -23.79 2.62 -30.77
N SER A 24 -24.45 1.67 -31.43
CA SER A 24 -24.34 1.48 -32.87
C SER A 24 -25.00 2.67 -33.57
N THR A 25 -24.24 3.77 -33.73
CA THR A 25 -24.58 4.83 -34.68
C THR A 25 -23.80 4.62 -35.98
N PRO A 26 -24.46 4.52 -37.14
CA PRO A 26 -23.80 4.36 -38.42
C PRO A 26 -23.06 5.65 -38.83
N SER A 27 -21.77 5.47 -39.14
CA SER A 27 -20.86 6.30 -39.95
C SER A 27 -21.15 7.81 -40.12
N THR A 28 -20.32 8.64 -39.48
CA THR A 28 -19.88 9.89 -40.12
C THR A 28 -18.64 9.61 -40.99
N PRO A 29 -18.65 10.02 -42.27
CA PRO A 29 -17.54 9.78 -43.19
C PRO A 29 -16.34 10.69 -42.86
N SER A 30 -15.15 10.08 -42.87
CA SER A 30 -13.81 10.67 -42.71
C SER A 30 -13.57 11.59 -41.51
N SER A 31 -13.65 11.07 -40.28
CA SER A 31 -12.67 11.53 -39.28
C SER A 31 -11.30 11.13 -39.81
N SER A 32 -10.47 12.09 -40.19
CA SER A 32 -9.08 11.81 -40.58
C SER A 32 -8.44 10.90 -39.54
N ARG A 33 -7.53 10.00 -39.96
CA ARG A 33 -6.83 9.11 -39.03
C ARG A 33 -6.18 9.89 -37.87
N VAL A 34 -5.76 11.12 -38.15
CA VAL A 34 -5.28 12.13 -37.19
C VAL A 34 -6.33 12.45 -36.13
N ALA A 35 -7.56 12.81 -36.53
CA ALA A 35 -8.66 13.10 -35.59
C ALA A 35 -9.04 11.88 -34.74
N GLN A 36 -8.98 10.66 -35.28
CA GLN A 36 -9.19 9.44 -34.50
C GLN A 36 -8.11 9.25 -33.43
N LEU A 37 -6.84 9.46 -33.78
CA LEU A 37 -5.71 9.32 -32.85
C LEU A 37 -5.73 10.40 -31.77
N GLN A 38 -6.17 11.62 -32.11
CA GLN A 38 -6.38 12.70 -31.15
C GLN A 38 -7.52 12.35 -30.18
N GLY A 39 -8.64 11.81 -30.66
CA GLY A 39 -9.74 11.32 -29.82
C GLY A 39 -9.28 10.24 -28.85
N LEU A 40 -8.54 9.24 -29.34
CA LEU A 40 -7.99 8.17 -28.48
C LEU A 40 -7.04 8.69 -27.40
N LEU A 41 -6.21 9.69 -27.71
CA LEU A 41 -5.34 10.33 -26.72
C LEU A 41 -6.14 11.09 -25.65
N ALA A 42 -7.21 11.80 -26.06
CA ALA A 42 -8.10 12.48 -25.13
C ALA A 42 -8.85 11.49 -24.22
N ASP A 43 -9.35 10.38 -24.76
CA ASP A 43 -9.99 9.32 -23.98
C ASP A 43 -9.02 8.67 -22.98
N HIS A 44 -7.76 8.47 -23.39
CA HIS A 44 -6.70 7.97 -22.51
C HIS A 44 -6.41 8.95 -21.36
N ASP A 45 -6.32 10.24 -21.65
CA ASP A 45 -6.04 11.27 -20.64
C ASP A 45 -7.23 11.38 -19.64
N ALA A 46 -8.47 11.31 -20.11
CA ALA A 46 -9.66 11.26 -19.26
C ALA A 46 -9.71 10.01 -18.37
N HIS A 47 -9.40 8.84 -18.96
CA HIS A 47 -9.36 7.58 -18.23
C HIS A 47 -8.23 7.56 -17.18
N ASP A 48 -7.04 8.11 -17.47
CA ASP A 48 -5.94 8.23 -16.50
C ASP A 48 -6.36 9.02 -15.24
N VAL A 49 -7.03 10.17 -15.44
CA VAL A 49 -7.56 10.98 -14.33
C VAL A 49 -8.51 10.15 -13.47
N GLN A 50 -9.43 9.41 -14.10
CA GLN A 50 -10.41 8.60 -13.40
C GLN A 50 -9.76 7.44 -12.63
N VAL A 51 -8.80 6.73 -13.23
CA VAL A 51 -8.11 5.62 -12.56
C VAL A 51 -7.31 6.12 -11.36
N ARG A 52 -6.57 7.24 -11.49
CA ARG A 52 -5.83 7.83 -10.36
C ARG A 52 -6.77 8.29 -9.24
N ALA A 53 -7.92 8.85 -9.58
CA ALA A 53 -8.94 9.21 -8.60
C ALA A 53 -9.45 7.98 -7.85
N ASN A 54 -9.75 6.89 -8.56
CA ASN A 54 -10.19 5.62 -8.00
C ASN A 54 -9.13 4.99 -7.08
N MET A 55 -7.86 4.95 -7.51
CA MET A 55 -6.77 4.44 -6.68
C MET A 55 -6.68 5.18 -5.34
N ARG A 56 -6.73 6.52 -5.36
CA ARG A 56 -6.74 7.33 -4.14
C ARG A 56 -7.98 7.09 -3.28
N ALA A 57 -9.15 6.90 -3.90
CA ALA A 57 -10.39 6.62 -3.18
C ALA A 57 -10.35 5.27 -2.46
N LEU A 58 -9.81 4.23 -3.10
CA LEU A 58 -9.62 2.91 -2.49
C LEU A 58 -8.67 2.97 -1.29
N VAL A 59 -7.55 3.68 -1.44
CA VAL A 59 -6.58 3.87 -0.35
C VAL A 59 -7.21 4.61 0.83
N ARG A 60 -8.00 5.67 0.57
CA ARG A 60 -8.74 6.37 1.64
C ARG A 60 -9.72 5.45 2.37
N ARG A 61 -10.47 4.62 1.63
CA ARG A 61 -11.39 3.64 2.24
C ARG A 61 -10.65 2.66 3.13
N GLU A 62 -9.49 2.20 2.69
CA GLU A 62 -8.65 1.27 3.46
C GLU A 62 -8.08 1.92 4.73
N CYS A 63 -7.58 3.15 4.63
CA CYS A 63 -7.14 3.90 5.83
C CYS A 63 -8.29 4.09 6.83
N ILE A 64 -9.49 4.41 6.36
CA ILE A 64 -10.68 4.52 7.22
C ILE A 64 -11.02 3.16 7.87
N ARG A 65 -10.93 2.06 7.12
CA ARG A 65 -11.14 0.70 7.64
C ARG A 65 -10.18 0.40 8.78
N ILE A 66 -8.89 0.69 8.62
CA ILE A 66 -7.85 0.49 9.64
C ILE A 66 -8.16 1.33 10.90
N LEU A 67 -8.53 2.60 10.73
CA LEU A 67 -8.88 3.48 11.86
C LEU A 67 -10.13 3.01 12.61
N ARG A 68 -11.13 2.49 11.90
CA ARG A 68 -12.32 1.88 12.53
C ARG A 68 -11.94 0.61 13.30
N GLU A 69 -11.08 -0.22 12.74
CA GLU A 69 -10.60 -1.44 13.40
C GLU A 69 -9.78 -1.11 14.66
N LEU A 70 -8.95 -0.07 14.61
CA LEU A 70 -8.25 0.48 15.77
C LEU A 70 -9.24 0.85 16.88
N ALA A 71 -10.27 1.64 16.56
CA ALA A 71 -11.27 2.08 17.54
C ALA A 71 -12.00 0.89 18.19
N VAL A 72 -12.38 -0.12 17.40
CA VAL A 72 -13.02 -1.34 17.91
C VAL A 72 -12.08 -2.11 18.84
N LYS A 73 -10.80 -2.27 18.46
CA LYS A 73 -9.80 -2.96 19.29
C LYS A 73 -9.50 -2.18 20.58
N GLU A 74 -9.36 -0.85 20.53
CA GLU A 74 -9.19 -0.01 21.72
C GLU A 74 -10.40 -0.12 22.67
N ALA A 75 -11.63 -0.09 22.14
CA ALA A 75 -12.84 -0.26 22.94
C ALA A 75 -12.92 -1.64 23.62
N ARG A 76 -12.54 -2.71 22.91
CA ARG A 76 -12.48 -4.07 23.48
C ARG A 76 -11.47 -4.18 24.63
N LEU A 77 -10.30 -3.57 24.48
CA LEU A 77 -9.28 -3.56 25.54
C LEU A 77 -9.74 -2.76 26.76
N ALA A 78 -10.40 -1.62 26.56
CA ALA A 78 -10.98 -0.83 27.64
C ALA A 78 -12.07 -1.60 28.40
N ALA A 79 -12.97 -2.28 27.68
CA ALA A 79 -14.02 -3.10 28.29
C ALA A 79 -13.44 -4.28 29.10
N ALA A 80 -12.41 -4.95 28.57
CA ALA A 80 -11.73 -6.04 29.28
C ALA A 80 -11.05 -5.55 30.57
N ALA A 81 -10.40 -4.38 30.54
CA ALA A 81 -9.78 -3.78 31.72
C ALA A 81 -10.82 -3.41 32.80
N ALA A 82 -12.00 -2.91 32.40
CA ALA A 82 -13.10 -2.61 33.33
C ALA A 82 -13.73 -3.88 33.93
N ALA A 83 -13.80 -4.98 33.18
CA ALA A 83 -14.30 -6.25 33.70
C ALA A 83 -13.36 -6.87 34.76
N GLU A 84 -12.06 -6.70 34.61
CA GLU A 84 -11.07 -7.20 35.58
C GLU A 84 -11.08 -6.39 36.89
N SER A 85 -11.30 -5.06 36.82
CA SER A 85 -11.39 -4.21 38.02
C SER A 85 -12.71 -4.34 38.79
N GLY A 86 -13.76 -4.86 38.16
CA GLY A 86 -15.08 -5.11 38.78
C GLY A 86 -15.22 -6.47 39.47
N ARG A 87 -14.20 -7.34 39.45
CA ARG A 87 -14.25 -8.63 40.15
C ARG A 87 -14.08 -8.41 41.66
N PRO A 88 -15.03 -8.87 42.51
CA PRO A 88 -14.87 -8.78 43.95
C PRO A 88 -13.70 -9.66 44.40
N SER A 89 -12.65 -9.02 44.93
CA SER A 89 -11.55 -9.69 45.61
C SER A 89 -12.06 -10.42 46.85
N HIS A 90 -12.31 -11.74 46.74
CA HIS A 90 -12.40 -12.62 47.89
C HIS A 90 -11.01 -12.76 48.52
N SER A 91 -10.63 -11.75 49.28
CA SER A 91 -9.46 -11.75 50.17
C SER A 91 -9.73 -12.70 51.33
N LYS A 92 -9.18 -13.92 51.27
CA LYS A 92 -8.84 -14.69 52.47
C LYS A 92 -7.46 -14.22 52.92
N HIS A 93 -7.42 -13.70 54.15
CA HIS A 93 -6.22 -13.31 54.88
C HIS A 93 -5.08 -14.33 54.71
N GLN A 94 -3.92 -13.86 54.23
CA GLN A 94 -2.62 -14.42 54.59
C GLN A 94 -1.55 -13.33 54.44
N HIS A 95 -0.55 -13.42 55.31
CA HIS A 95 0.32 -12.37 55.80
C HIS A 95 1.15 -11.62 54.74
N ALA A 96 1.38 -10.34 55.05
CA ALA A 96 2.22 -9.40 54.32
C ALA A 96 3.70 -9.83 54.24
N GLN A 97 4.29 -9.68 53.06
CA GLN A 97 5.72 -9.45 52.86
C GLN A 97 5.87 -8.23 51.92
N PRO A 98 6.68 -7.22 52.27
CA PRO A 98 6.89 -6.06 51.40
C PRO A 98 7.85 -6.45 50.26
N SER A 99 7.31 -6.62 49.05
CA SER A 99 8.11 -6.80 47.84
C SER A 99 8.69 -5.45 47.39
N ALA A 100 10.00 -5.45 47.11
CA ALA A 100 10.78 -4.32 46.63
C ALA A 100 10.15 -3.62 45.40
N PRO A 101 10.41 -2.32 45.18
CA PRO A 101 9.87 -1.59 44.05
C PRO A 101 10.31 -2.21 42.72
N ALA A 102 9.34 -2.48 41.85
CA ALA A 102 9.57 -2.98 40.51
C ALA A 102 10.50 -2.05 39.72
N PRO A 103 11.49 -2.58 38.96
CA PRO A 103 12.36 -1.75 38.15
C PRO A 103 11.56 -1.00 37.07
N ALA A 104 11.88 0.27 36.90
CA ALA A 104 11.26 1.15 35.92
C ALA A 104 11.31 0.55 34.50
N PRO A 105 10.28 0.79 33.65
CA PRO A 105 10.27 0.31 32.27
C PRO A 105 11.45 0.91 31.49
N ALA A 106 12.23 0.04 30.85
CA ALA A 106 13.42 0.39 30.08
C ALA A 106 13.12 1.46 28.99
N PRO A 107 14.10 2.32 28.66
CA PRO A 107 13.93 3.41 27.70
C PRO A 107 13.57 2.87 26.32
N ARG A 108 12.52 3.47 25.72
CA ARG A 108 12.02 3.15 24.39
C ARG A 108 13.07 3.56 23.35
N HIS A 109 13.83 2.61 22.83
CA HIS A 109 14.71 2.84 21.69
C HIS A 109 13.87 3.34 20.50
N ARG A 110 14.04 4.62 20.15
CA ARG A 110 13.65 5.11 18.83
C ARG A 110 14.58 4.41 17.85
N VAL A 111 14.03 3.52 17.03
CA VAL A 111 14.80 2.79 16.02
C VAL A 111 15.10 3.77 14.88
N SER A 112 16.24 4.44 14.98
CA SER A 112 16.92 5.05 13.85
C SER A 112 17.51 3.95 12.97
N LEU A 113 17.49 4.13 11.64
CA LEU A 113 18.18 3.25 10.69
C LEU A 113 19.57 2.90 11.21
N THR A 114 19.89 1.62 11.27
CA THR A 114 21.23 1.21 11.70
C THR A 114 22.25 1.69 10.66
N PRO A 115 23.52 1.92 11.05
CA PRO A 115 24.57 2.22 10.10
C PRO A 115 24.70 1.14 8.99
N ALA A 116 24.41 -0.12 9.32
CA ALA A 116 24.38 -1.23 8.37
C ALA A 116 23.24 -1.09 7.35
N ASP A 117 22.02 -0.76 7.79
CA ASP A 117 20.89 -0.52 6.88
C ASP A 117 21.14 0.68 5.97
N ARG A 118 21.77 1.73 6.49
CA ARG A 118 22.15 2.92 5.71
C ARG A 118 23.20 2.57 4.66
N ALA A 119 24.21 1.76 5.02
CA ALA A 119 25.24 1.30 4.08
C ALA A 119 24.65 0.40 2.99
N ALA A 120 23.75 -0.52 3.33
CA ALA A 120 23.04 -1.36 2.36
C ALA A 120 22.18 -0.53 1.41
N MET A 121 21.50 0.51 1.91
CA MET A 121 20.73 1.43 1.08
C MET A 121 21.61 2.21 0.09
N ILE A 122 22.77 2.73 0.54
CA ILE A 122 23.72 3.44 -0.33
C ILE A 122 24.30 2.48 -1.38
N SER A 123 24.72 1.29 -0.98
CA SER A 123 25.22 0.27 -1.90
C SER A 123 24.20 -0.11 -2.98
N ASN A 124 22.91 -0.25 -2.61
CA ASN A 124 21.84 -0.50 -3.57
C ASN A 124 21.58 0.67 -4.52
N MET A 125 21.86 1.92 -4.10
CA MET A 125 21.75 3.10 -4.97
C MET A 125 22.94 3.25 -5.92
N GLU A 126 24.11 2.75 -5.55
CA GLU A 126 25.36 2.80 -6.33
C GLU A 126 25.53 1.59 -7.27
N ALA A 127 24.71 0.55 -7.12
CA ALA A 127 24.76 -0.63 -7.97
C ALA A 127 24.41 -0.27 -9.43
N SER A 128 25.34 -0.56 -10.35
CA SER A 128 25.16 -0.36 -11.79
C SER A 128 24.04 -1.28 -12.32
N PRO A 129 23.12 -0.78 -13.17
CA PRO A 129 22.01 -1.58 -13.70
C PRO A 129 22.45 -2.76 -14.57
N ASP A 130 23.68 -2.71 -15.10
CA ASP A 130 24.30 -3.76 -15.94
C ASP A 130 25.33 -4.62 -15.17
N GLY A 131 25.45 -4.43 -13.85
CA GLY A 131 26.46 -5.10 -13.02
C GLY A 131 26.07 -6.53 -12.61
N VAL A 132 27.07 -7.40 -12.52
CA VAL A 132 26.97 -8.73 -11.87
C VAL A 132 26.36 -8.54 -10.48
N ALA A 133 25.23 -9.21 -10.22
CA ALA A 133 24.57 -9.14 -8.92
C ALA A 133 25.60 -9.48 -7.82
N PRO A 134 25.72 -8.66 -6.75
CA PRO A 134 26.62 -8.98 -5.66
C PRO A 134 26.29 -10.37 -5.11
N GLU A 135 27.32 -11.22 -5.00
CA GLU A 135 27.23 -12.64 -4.63
C GLU A 135 26.52 -12.86 -3.28
N VAL A 136 26.56 -11.85 -2.40
CA VAL A 136 25.84 -11.83 -1.13
C VAL A 136 25.25 -10.45 -0.92
N VAL A 137 23.95 -10.29 -1.20
CA VAL A 137 23.18 -9.16 -0.68
C VAL A 137 23.02 -9.39 0.83
N PRO A 138 23.50 -8.47 1.70
CA PRO A 138 23.27 -8.58 3.13
C PRO A 138 21.77 -8.73 3.38
N GLN A 139 21.35 -9.85 3.96
CA GLN A 139 19.95 -10.02 4.28
C GLN A 139 19.57 -8.95 5.30
N PRO A 140 18.42 -8.27 5.11
CA PRO A 140 17.94 -7.29 6.08
C PRO A 140 17.83 -7.98 7.44
N ASP A 141 18.33 -7.33 8.49
CA ASP A 141 18.22 -7.88 9.84
C ASP A 141 16.75 -7.81 10.30
N LEU A 142 16.05 -8.93 10.14
CA LEU A 142 14.65 -9.07 10.54
C LEU A 142 14.49 -9.17 12.06
N SER A 143 15.57 -9.27 12.85
CA SER A 143 15.47 -9.29 14.32
C SER A 143 14.91 -7.97 14.88
N LEU A 144 15.03 -6.88 14.12
CA LEU A 144 14.44 -5.58 14.43
C LEU A 144 12.94 -5.52 14.12
N CYS A 145 12.38 -6.50 13.38
CA CYS A 145 10.94 -6.60 13.09
C CYS A 145 10.17 -7.13 14.30
N ARG A 146 10.10 -6.33 15.37
CA ARG A 146 9.28 -6.68 16.54
C ARG A 146 7.79 -6.65 16.20
N PRO A 147 6.97 -7.55 16.75
CA PRO A 147 5.51 -7.39 16.75
C PRO A 147 5.12 -6.02 17.33
N PRO A 148 4.02 -5.41 16.84
CA PRO A 148 3.55 -4.14 17.39
C PRO A 148 3.21 -4.29 18.88
N ALA A 149 3.73 -3.40 19.73
CA ALA A 149 3.53 -3.47 21.18
C ALA A 149 2.16 -2.93 21.63
N SER A 150 1.41 -2.31 20.72
CA SER A 150 0.07 -1.81 20.99
C SER A 150 -0.78 -1.85 19.73
N VAL A 151 -2.10 -1.83 19.91
CA VAL A 151 -3.06 -1.72 18.81
C VAL A 151 -2.83 -0.43 18.01
N ARG A 152 -2.45 0.65 18.69
CA ARG A 152 -2.12 1.94 18.05
C ARG A 152 -0.87 1.84 17.17
N GLU A 153 0.17 1.17 17.66
CA GLU A 153 1.37 0.91 16.87
C GLU A 153 1.06 0.03 15.66
N TRP A 154 0.24 -1.00 15.83
CA TRP A 154 -0.23 -1.84 14.73
C TRP A 154 -0.94 -0.99 13.65
N ALA A 155 -1.93 -0.19 14.05
CA ALA A 155 -2.68 0.64 13.10
C ALA A 155 -1.78 1.64 12.37
N HIS A 156 -0.82 2.25 13.06
CA HIS A 156 0.14 3.16 12.44
C HIS A 156 1.00 2.44 11.38
N ARG A 157 1.49 1.23 11.67
CA ARG A 157 2.26 0.43 10.70
C ARG A 157 1.41 0.05 9.49
N GLU A 158 0.17 -0.40 9.69
CA GLU A 158 -0.74 -0.73 8.59
C GLU A 158 -1.01 0.47 7.69
N LEU A 159 -1.25 1.65 8.27
CA LEU A 159 -1.41 2.89 7.50
C LEU A 159 -0.16 3.21 6.66
N LEU A 160 1.03 3.07 7.23
CA LEU A 160 2.29 3.29 6.49
C LEU A 160 2.48 2.29 5.35
N ILE A 161 2.11 1.01 5.56
CA ILE A 161 2.18 -0.03 4.53
C ILE A 161 1.23 0.31 3.37
N VAL A 162 -0.02 0.62 3.67
CA VAL A 162 -1.04 0.97 2.68
C VAL A 162 -0.64 2.21 1.88
N VAL A 163 -0.16 3.26 2.55
CA VAL A 163 0.27 4.49 1.88
C VAL A 163 1.52 4.24 1.03
N SER A 164 2.51 3.51 1.53
CA SER A 164 3.73 3.20 0.76
C SER A 164 3.40 2.39 -0.48
N ARG A 165 2.50 1.41 -0.37
CA ARG A 165 2.02 0.62 -1.51
C ARG A 165 1.28 1.49 -2.51
N ALA A 166 0.40 2.37 -2.05
CA ALA A 166 -0.33 3.30 -2.91
C ALA A 166 0.59 4.22 -3.72
N LEU A 167 1.65 4.75 -3.09
CA LEU A 167 2.64 5.60 -3.76
C LEU A 167 3.40 4.82 -4.84
N PHE A 168 3.79 3.58 -4.53
CA PHE A 168 4.44 2.70 -5.50
C PHE A 168 3.52 2.38 -6.69
N ASP A 169 2.27 2.01 -6.42
CA ASP A 169 1.30 1.65 -7.46
C ASP A 169 0.97 2.86 -8.34
N LEU A 170 0.79 4.07 -7.76
CA LEU A 170 0.56 5.30 -8.52
C LEU A 170 1.75 5.66 -9.43
N LYS A 171 2.98 5.49 -8.94
CA LYS A 171 4.19 5.71 -9.74
C LYS A 171 4.25 4.72 -10.90
N SER A 172 4.05 3.43 -10.60
CA SER A 172 4.09 2.34 -11.59
C SER A 172 3.02 2.51 -12.66
N TYR A 173 1.81 2.90 -12.24
CA TYR A 173 0.72 3.23 -13.16
C TYR A 173 1.07 4.42 -14.06
N GLY A 174 1.68 5.47 -13.51
CA GLY A 174 2.16 6.61 -14.29
C GLY A 174 3.15 6.22 -15.40
N VAL A 175 4.08 5.31 -15.10
CA VAL A 175 5.01 4.76 -16.09
C VAL A 175 4.27 3.98 -17.19
N HIS A 176 3.29 3.16 -16.81
CA HIS A 176 2.47 2.40 -17.76
C HIS A 176 1.69 3.33 -18.71
N VAL A 177 1.02 4.35 -18.18
CA VAL A 177 0.26 5.32 -18.97
C VAL A 177 1.18 6.11 -19.89
N ALA A 178 2.33 6.57 -19.41
CA ALA A 178 3.31 7.29 -20.23
C ALA A 178 3.77 6.44 -21.44
N ARG A 179 4.04 5.15 -21.23
CA ARG A 179 4.41 4.21 -22.31
C ARG A 179 3.29 4.06 -23.33
N ARG A 180 2.04 3.87 -22.90
CA ARG A 180 0.89 3.75 -23.82
C ARG A 180 0.66 5.04 -24.60
N ARG A 181 0.79 6.19 -23.94
CA ARG A 181 0.63 7.51 -24.56
C ARG A 181 1.70 7.78 -25.62
N ALA A 182 2.96 7.47 -25.31
CA ALA A 182 4.08 7.63 -26.25
C ALA A 182 3.86 6.85 -27.56
N SER A 183 3.32 5.63 -27.49
CA SER A 183 3.00 4.83 -28.68
C SER A 183 1.95 5.50 -29.58
N HIS A 184 0.88 6.03 -29.00
CA HIS A 184 -0.19 6.72 -29.75
C HIS A 184 0.27 8.08 -30.28
N GLN A 185 1.08 8.81 -29.51
CA GLN A 185 1.69 10.07 -29.96
C GLN A 185 2.65 9.85 -31.13
N GLN A 186 3.45 8.77 -31.11
CA GLN A 186 4.32 8.43 -32.22
C GLN A 186 3.51 8.05 -33.48
N ALA A 187 2.41 7.32 -33.32
CA ALA A 187 1.50 7.02 -34.43
C ALA A 187 0.89 8.31 -35.01
N LEU A 188 0.44 9.23 -34.15
CA LEU A 188 -0.11 10.53 -34.57
C LEU A 188 0.91 11.35 -35.34
N LYS A 189 2.15 11.42 -34.85
CA LYS A 189 3.24 12.14 -35.53
C LYS A 189 3.48 11.60 -36.95
N ARG A 190 3.53 10.28 -37.11
CA ARG A 190 3.70 9.64 -38.43
C ARG A 190 2.55 9.95 -39.39
N GLU A 191 1.31 9.99 -38.89
CA GLU A 191 0.15 10.31 -39.72
C GLU A 191 0.12 11.80 -40.13
N ILE A 192 0.55 12.70 -39.26
CA ILE A 192 0.69 14.13 -39.61
C ILE A 192 1.78 14.33 -40.65
N GLU A 193 2.94 13.67 -40.50
CA GLU A 193 4.04 13.72 -41.47
C GLU A 193 3.61 13.18 -42.84
N ARG A 194 2.84 12.10 -42.88
CA ARG A 194 2.28 11.54 -44.12
C ARG A 194 1.26 12.46 -44.79
N ALA A 195 0.45 13.17 -44.02
CA ALA A 195 -0.55 14.08 -44.56
C ALA A 195 0.04 15.41 -45.07
N ALA A 196 1.30 15.70 -44.72
CA ALA A 196 2.02 16.91 -45.14
C ALA A 196 2.88 16.72 -46.40
N GLN A 197 3.02 15.48 -46.88
CA GLN A 197 3.71 15.10 -48.12
C GLN A 197 2.71 14.98 -49.26
#